data_AF-A0A967LGJ6-F1
#
_entry.id   AF-A0A967LGJ6-F1
#
_cell.length_a   1.000
_cell.length_b   1.000
_cell.length_c   1.000
_cell.angle_alpha   90.00
_cell.angle_beta   90.00
_cell.angle_gamma   90.00
#
_symmetry.space_group_name_H-M   'P 1'
#
loop_
_entity.id
_entity.type
_entity.pdbx_description
1 polymer ?
#
loop_
_entity_poly.entity_id
_entity_poly.type
_entity_poly.pdbx_seq_one_letter_code
_entity_poly.pdbx_strand_id
1 'polypeptide(L)' 'LIGLWSFEGNTNDSSGNDNHGELQNGASLSDEVADALGAGQSLALAGGEQHVLVPHHSSLDVTEAITITAWVKPE' A
#
# COMPACT_ATOMS: atom_id res chain seq x y z
N LEU A 1 9.08 10.64 -3.53
CA LEU A 1 8.06 9.61 -3.84
C LEU A 1 6.71 10.31 -3.89
N ILE A 2 5.76 9.87 -4.71
CA ILE A 2 4.39 10.45 -4.73
C ILE A 2 3.44 9.69 -3.79
N GLY A 3 3.79 8.45 -3.43
CA GLY A 3 3.13 7.69 -2.36
C GLY A 3 4.04 6.58 -1.83
N LEU A 4 4.10 6.40 -0.51
CA LEU A 4 4.83 5.35 0.20
C LEU A 4 3.91 4.70 1.24
N TRP A 5 3.44 3.48 0.99
CA TRP A 5 2.63 2.73 1.94
C TRP A 5 3.44 1.57 2.51
N SER A 6 3.94 1.75 3.74
CA SER A 6 4.79 0.76 4.44
C SER A 6 4.00 -0.23 5.30
N PHE A 7 2.68 -0.01 5.45
CA PHE A 7 1.79 -0.85 6.25
C PHE A 7 2.24 -1.06 7.71
N GLU A 8 2.64 0.00 8.40
CA GLU A 8 3.06 -0.04 9.81
C GLU A 8 1.85 0.18 10.75
N GLY A 9 0.89 -0.75 10.73
CA GLY A 9 -0.34 -0.65 11.54
C GLY A 9 -1.46 0.17 10.91
N ASN A 10 -1.25 0.75 9.73
CA ASN A 10 -2.25 1.51 8.98
C ASN A 10 -1.91 1.56 7.49
N THR A 11 -2.78 2.17 6.69
CA THR A 11 -2.63 2.38 5.25
C THR A 11 -2.24 3.83 4.91
N ASN A 12 -1.57 4.55 5.81
CA ASN A 12 -1.19 5.93 5.58
C ASN A 12 0.01 6.03 4.64
N ASP A 13 0.02 7.12 3.88
CA ASP A 13 1.14 7.50 3.03
C ASP A 13 2.23 8.20 3.84
N SER A 14 3.43 7.60 3.85
CA SER A 14 4.62 8.11 4.54
C SER A 14 5.51 8.98 3.64
N SER A 15 5.12 9.23 2.39
CA SER A 15 5.90 10.06 1.45
C SER A 15 5.82 11.56 1.74
N GLY A 16 4.86 11.98 2.58
CA GLY A 16 4.58 13.38 2.89
C GLY A 16 3.59 14.05 1.92
N ASN A 17 2.90 13.28 1.06
CA ASN A 17 1.89 13.81 0.14
C ASN A 17 0.44 13.54 0.59
N ASP A 18 0.25 12.99 1.79
CA ASP A 18 -1.05 12.68 2.39
C ASP A 18 -1.99 11.85 1.50
N ASN A 19 -1.44 11.05 0.58
CA ASN A 19 -2.21 10.13 -0.27
C ASN A 19 -2.57 8.85 0.49
N HIS A 20 -3.24 9.01 1.63
CA HIS A 20 -3.59 7.87 2.49
C HIS A 20 -4.55 6.91 1.79
N GLY A 21 -4.39 5.62 2.08
CA GLY A 21 -5.26 4.57 1.59
C GLY A 21 -6.31 4.16 2.62
N GLU A 22 -7.34 3.46 2.16
CA GLU A 22 -8.39 2.85 2.97
C GLU A 22 -8.57 1.38 2.58
N LEU A 23 -8.64 0.47 3.56
CA LEU A 23 -8.90 -0.95 3.31
C LEU A 23 -10.34 -1.15 2.81
N GLN A 24 -10.51 -1.90 1.72
CA GLN A 24 -11.81 -2.17 1.12
C GLN A 24 -12.10 -3.67 1.04
N ASN A 25 -13.38 -4.01 1.08
CA ASN A 25 -13.90 -5.35 0.77
C ASN A 25 -13.29 -6.49 1.59
N GLY A 26 -12.83 -6.20 2.82
CA GLY A 26 -12.24 -7.18 3.73
C GLY A 26 -10.73 -7.40 3.54
N ALA A 27 -10.04 -6.53 2.78
CA ALA A 27 -8.58 -6.45 2.85
C ALA A 27 -8.14 -6.14 4.30
N SER A 28 -7.01 -6.71 4.73
CA SER A 28 -6.50 -6.50 6.08
C SER A 28 -4.98 -6.41 6.10
N LEU A 29 -4.43 -5.83 7.17
CA LEU A 29 -3.00 -5.92 7.46
C LEU A 29 -2.68 -7.30 8.05
N SER A 30 -1.48 -7.81 7.77
CA SER A 30 -0.98 -9.10 8.23
C SER A 30 0.43 -8.99 8.75
N ASP A 31 0.73 -9.69 9.84
CA ASP A 31 2.09 -9.79 10.38
C ASP A 31 2.98 -10.74 9.55
N GLU A 32 2.43 -11.36 8.50
CA GLU A 32 3.20 -12.15 7.55
C GLU A 32 4.04 -11.24 6.63
N VAL A 33 5.28 -11.00 7.05
CA VAL A 33 6.31 -10.26 6.31
C VAL A 33 7.57 -11.10 6.23
N ALA A 34 8.40 -10.87 5.20
CA ALA A 34 9.69 -11.54 5.11
C ALA A 34 10.61 -11.08 6.24
N ASP A 35 11.30 -12.01 6.92
CA ASP A 35 12.24 -11.70 8.01
C ASP A 35 13.27 -10.62 7.65
N ALA A 36 13.69 -10.58 6.37
CA ALA A 36 14.64 -9.60 5.85
C ALA A 36 14.14 -8.15 5.88
N LEU A 37 12.82 -7.94 5.96
CA LEU A 37 12.22 -6.60 6.08
C LEU A 37 12.26 -6.08 7.53
N GLY A 38 12.52 -6.96 8.51
CA GLY A 38 12.82 -6.62 9.90
C GLY A 38 11.64 -6.18 10.77
N ALA A 39 10.68 -5.44 10.21
CA ALA A 39 9.45 -4.99 10.88
C ALA A 39 8.39 -4.55 9.85
N GLY A 40 7.16 -4.32 10.32
CA GLY A 40 6.02 -3.86 9.52
C GLY A 40 4.98 -4.96 9.31
N GLN A 41 3.89 -4.61 8.63
CA GLN A 41 2.85 -5.56 8.21
C GLN A 41 2.80 -5.61 6.68
N SER A 42 2.19 -6.65 6.13
CA SER A 42 1.84 -6.74 4.70
C SER A 42 0.35 -6.50 4.52
N LEU A 43 -0.05 -6.26 3.26
CA LEU A 43 -1.46 -6.27 2.87
C LEU A 43 -1.85 -7.70 2.48
N ALA A 44 -2.80 -8.29 3.21
CA ALA A 44 -3.35 -9.60 2.90
C ALA A 44 -4.58 -9.46 1.98
N LEU A 45 -4.52 -10.17 0.85
CA LEU A 45 -5.58 -10.22 -0.15
C LEU A 45 -5.91 -11.70 -0.44
N ALA A 46 -7.08 -12.15 -0.02
CA ALA A 46 -7.63 -13.50 -0.23
C ALA A 46 -8.34 -13.67 -1.59
N GLY A 47 -8.08 -12.76 -2.54
CA GLY A 47 -8.70 -12.74 -3.87
C GLY A 47 -9.98 -11.90 -3.97
N GLY A 48 -10.51 -11.80 -5.19
CA GLY A 48 -11.72 -11.01 -5.48
C GLY A 48 -11.47 -9.50 -5.54
N GLU A 49 -12.31 -8.70 -4.89
CA GLU A 49 -12.33 -7.22 -4.96
C GLU A 49 -11.56 -6.53 -3.82
N GLN A 50 -10.76 -7.27 -3.06
CA GLN A 50 -9.99 -6.74 -1.93
C GLN A 50 -8.87 -5.82 -2.43
N HIS A 51 -8.79 -4.63 -1.86
CA HIS A 51 -7.76 -3.64 -2.21
C HIS A 51 -7.60 -2.59 -1.11
N VAL A 52 -6.56 -1.78 -1.25
CA VAL A 52 -6.44 -0.47 -0.59
C VAL A 52 -6.84 0.60 -1.60
N LEU A 53 -7.87 1.37 -1.28
CA LEU A 53 -8.30 2.49 -2.10
C LEU A 53 -7.57 3.75 -1.66
N VAL A 54 -6.80 4.34 -2.57
CA VAL A 54 -6.25 5.69 -2.38
C VAL A 54 -7.20 6.65 -3.10
N PRO A 55 -7.88 7.56 -2.39
CA PRO A 55 -8.75 8.54 -3.04
C PRO A 55 -7.98 9.38 -4.05
N HIS A 56 -8.65 9.79 -5.12
CA HIS A 56 -8.04 10.68 -6.10
C HIS A 56 -7.57 11.98 -5.43
N HIS A 57 -6.39 12.43 -5.82
CA HIS A 57 -5.81 13.70 -5.43
C HIS A 57 -4.95 14.25 -6.57
N SER A 58 -4.84 15.56 -6.71
CA SER A 58 -4.11 16.19 -7.81
C SER A 58 -2.60 15.89 -7.80
N SER A 59 -2.02 15.53 -6.64
CA SER A 59 -0.63 15.07 -6.58
C SER A 59 -0.41 13.72 -7.29
N LEU A 60 -1.47 12.95 -7.52
CA LEU A 60 -1.44 11.66 -8.21
C LEU A 60 -1.67 11.81 -9.72
N ASP A 61 -1.86 13.04 -10.22
CA ASP A 61 -1.94 13.34 -11.64
C ASP A 61 -0.52 13.29 -12.24
N VAL A 62 -0.04 12.08 -12.51
CA VAL A 62 1.31 11.88 -13.05
C VAL A 62 1.33 12.23 -14.54
N THR A 63 1.98 13.35 -14.88
CA THR A 63 2.10 13.85 -16.27
C THR A 63 3.36 13.36 -16.99
N GLU A 64 4.27 12.71 -16.27
CA GLU A 64 5.54 12.17 -16.78
C GLU A 64 5.62 10.65 -16.55
N ALA A 65 6.82 10.07 -16.67
CA ALA A 65 7.01 8.65 -16.40
C ALA A 65 6.85 8.32 -14.91
N ILE A 66 6.22 7.18 -14.62
CA ILE A 66 6.09 6.62 -13.27
C ILE A 66 6.94 5.36 -13.11
N THR A 67 7.45 5.13 -11.89
CA THR A 67 8.03 3.86 -11.46
C THR A 67 7.30 3.39 -10.22
N ILE A 68 6.95 2.10 -10.18
CA ILE A 68 6.26 1.46 -9.06
C ILE A 68 7.11 0.26 -8.60
N THR A 69 7.25 0.11 -7.28
CA THR A 69 7.98 -1.00 -6.67
C THR A 69 7.18 -1.57 -5.51
N ALA A 70 7.06 -2.89 -5.44
CA ALA A 70 6.40 -3.59 -4.34
C ALA A 70 7.02 -4.98 -4.14
N TRP A 71 6.94 -5.49 -2.91
CA TRP A 71 7.17 -6.90 -2.62
C TRP A 71 5.83 -7.63 -2.68
N VAL A 72 5.78 -8.74 -3.40
CA VAL A 72 4.56 -9.55 -3.55
C VAL A 72 4.92 -11.00 -3.24
N LYS A 73 4.20 -11.59 -2.28
CA LYS A 73 4.20 -13.02 -2.04
C LYS A 73 3.02 -13.64 -2.78
N PRO A 74 3.23 -14.36 -3.90
CA PRO A 74 2.17 -15.11 -4.54
C PRO A 74 1.77 -16.31 -3.67
N GLU A 75 0.52 -16.74 -3.81
CA GLU A 75 0.04 -18.06 -3.35
C GLU A 75 0.52 -19.18 -4.28
#